data_AF-A0A7U8GSH1-F1
#
_entry.id   AF-A0A7U8GSH1-F1
#
_cell.length_a   1.000
_cell.length_b   1.000
_cell.length_c   1.000
_cell.angle_alpha   90.00
_cell.angle_beta   90.00
_cell.angle_gamma   90.00
#
_symmetry.space_group_name_H-M   'P 1'
#
loop_
_entity.id
_entity.type
_entity.pdbx_description
1 polymer ?
#
loop_
_entity_poly.entity_id
_entity_poly.type
_entity_poly.pdbx_seq_one_letter_code
_entity_poly.pdbx_strand_id
1 'polypeptide(L)'
;MNKRFRQSLLGISLTGLMAIPGFAIAESMQYQCTYTQASYTAPFMKSPSIRNCPEGKCSYHVAVSGSVASINKVAGFTVEQNDTMLKLSRTAKDPVMGGMDTTVFTLNKGDLSFESVKTTTPSVVLTTTGQCTAL
;
A
#
# COMPACT_ATOMS: atom_id res chain seq x y z
N MET A 1 -42.62 -0.16 -70.82
CA MET A 1 -43.66 -0.64 -69.88
C MET A 1 -42.98 -0.85 -68.52
N ASN A 2 -43.04 0.11 -67.59
CA ASN A 2 -43.99 0.16 -66.45
C ASN A 2 -43.94 -1.14 -65.62
N LYS A 3 -43.57 -1.21 -64.33
CA LYS A 3 -43.86 -0.34 -63.17
C LYS A 3 -42.82 -0.50 -62.05
N ARG A 4 -42.71 0.57 -61.26
CA ARG A 4 -42.09 0.69 -59.94
C ARG A 4 -42.59 -0.40 -58.97
N PHE A 5 -41.72 -0.87 -58.07
CA PHE A 5 -42.14 -1.34 -56.75
C PHE A 5 -41.15 -0.88 -55.69
N ARG A 6 -41.59 0.10 -54.88
CA ARG A 6 -40.97 0.58 -53.64
C ARG A 6 -41.66 -0.12 -52.48
N GLN A 7 -40.90 -0.71 -51.56
CA GLN A 7 -41.22 -0.93 -50.13
C GLN A 7 -39.84 -1.04 -49.45
N SER A 8 -39.31 -0.17 -48.57
CA SER A 8 -39.80 0.47 -47.34
C SER A 8 -40.26 -0.49 -46.25
N LEU A 9 -39.29 -0.92 -45.43
CA LEU A 9 -39.39 -1.45 -44.06
C LEU A 9 -38.13 -0.88 -43.35
N LEU A 10 -38.14 0.29 -42.72
CA LEU A 10 -38.61 0.62 -41.37
C LEU A 10 -38.18 -0.40 -40.30
N GLY A 11 -37.23 0.03 -39.45
CA GLY A 11 -37.06 -0.33 -38.03
C GLY A 11 -36.82 -1.81 -37.72
N ILE A 12 -35.79 -2.18 -36.99
CA ILE A 12 -35.62 -1.83 -35.57
C ILE A 12 -34.13 -1.94 -35.23
N SER A 13 -33.62 -0.82 -34.75
CA SER A 13 -32.37 -0.67 -34.02
C SER A 13 -32.46 -1.46 -32.71
N LEU A 14 -31.60 -2.46 -32.53
CA LEU A 14 -31.26 -2.97 -31.21
C LEU A 14 -29.79 -3.40 -31.20
N THR A 15 -28.89 -2.44 -31.43
CA THR A 15 -27.51 -2.55 -30.94
C THR A 15 -27.59 -2.50 -29.42
N GLY A 16 -27.70 -3.67 -28.79
CA GLY A 16 -27.42 -3.80 -27.38
C GLY A 16 -26.01 -3.30 -27.14
N LEU A 17 -25.89 -2.10 -26.56
CA LEU A 17 -24.66 -1.68 -25.92
C LEU A 17 -24.34 -2.77 -24.88
N MET A 18 -23.35 -3.59 -25.21
CA MET A 18 -22.68 -4.42 -24.24
C MET A 18 -22.19 -3.47 -23.15
N ALA A 19 -22.80 -3.53 -21.98
CA ALA A 19 -22.24 -2.95 -20.77
C ALA A 19 -20.94 -3.71 -20.50
N ILE A 20 -19.85 -3.23 -21.09
CA ILE A 20 -18.50 -3.71 -20.78
C ILE A 20 -18.33 -3.40 -19.29
N PRO A 21 -18.19 -4.40 -18.41
CA PRO A 21 -17.89 -4.14 -17.01
C PRO A 21 -16.58 -3.36 -17.01
N GLY A 22 -16.65 -2.09 -16.61
CA GLY A 22 -15.48 -1.25 -16.49
C GLY A 22 -14.51 -1.97 -15.58
N PHE A 23 -13.35 -2.34 -16.11
CA PHE A 23 -12.23 -2.75 -15.28
C PHE A 23 -11.96 -1.57 -14.35
N ALA A 24 -12.35 -1.71 -13.09
CA ALA A 24 -11.89 -0.82 -12.04
C ALA A 24 -10.38 -1.02 -11.95
N ILE A 25 -9.64 -0.19 -12.66
CA ILE A 25 -8.18 -0.12 -12.55
C ILE A 25 -7.95 0.34 -11.11
N ALA A 26 -7.52 -0.58 -10.24
CA ALA A 26 -7.14 -0.21 -8.89
C ALA A 26 -6.01 0.81 -9.01
N GLU A 27 -6.27 2.04 -8.60
CA GLU A 27 -5.29 3.13 -8.68
C GLU A 27 -4.04 2.75 -7.89
N SER A 28 -2.89 2.88 -8.54
CA SER A 28 -1.60 2.69 -7.90
C SER A 28 -1.26 3.95 -7.12
N MET A 29 -1.02 3.82 -5.81
CA MET A 29 -0.61 4.93 -4.95
C MET A 29 0.86 4.76 -4.56
N GLN A 30 1.61 5.84 -4.57
CA GLN A 30 3.01 5.85 -4.16
C GLN A 30 3.25 6.93 -3.10
N TYR A 31 4.06 6.59 -2.10
CA TYR A 31 4.44 7.50 -1.02
C TYR A 31 5.94 7.42 -0.76
N GLN A 32 6.55 8.57 -0.49
CA GLN A 32 7.90 8.66 0.08
C GLN A 32 7.81 9.16 1.52
N CYS A 33 8.17 8.30 2.46
CA CYS A 33 8.06 8.56 3.89
C CYS A 33 9.44 8.73 4.50
N THR A 34 9.66 9.81 5.25
CA THR A 34 10.95 10.12 5.87
C THR A 34 10.84 10.15 7.39
N TYR A 35 11.86 9.67 8.08
CA TYR A 35 11.94 9.68 9.54
C TYR A 35 13.32 10.14 10.01
N THR A 36 13.36 10.82 11.14
CA THR A 36 14.59 11.34 11.74
C THR A 36 15.04 10.55 12.95
N GLN A 37 14.19 9.70 13.51
CA GLN A 37 14.50 8.86 14.67
C GLN A 37 13.88 7.47 14.54
N ALA A 38 14.59 6.49 15.10
CA ALA A 38 14.14 5.11 15.23
C ALA A 38 14.32 4.66 16.68
N SER A 39 13.29 4.05 17.25
CA SER A 39 13.30 3.49 18.60
C SER A 39 13.45 1.98 18.55
N TYR A 40 14.33 1.42 19.36
CA TYR A 40 14.60 0.00 19.48
C TYR A 40 14.28 -0.45 20.89
N THR A 41 13.48 -1.50 21.03
CA THR A 41 13.19 -2.13 22.32
C THR A 41 13.42 -3.62 22.22
N ALA A 42 13.81 -4.23 23.34
CA ALA A 42 13.90 -5.67 23.48
C ALA A 42 13.61 -6.06 24.94
N PRO A 43 13.15 -7.28 25.23
CA PRO A 43 12.73 -7.68 26.57
C PRO A 43 13.83 -7.58 27.65
N PHE A 44 15.09 -7.64 27.25
CA PHE A 44 16.25 -7.57 28.13
C PHE A 44 16.79 -6.13 28.34
N MET A 45 16.17 -5.13 27.70
CA MET A 45 16.57 -3.72 27.84
C MET A 45 15.81 -3.05 28.99
N LYS A 46 16.50 -2.18 29.75
CA LYS A 46 15.87 -1.38 30.81
C LYS A 46 15.03 -0.21 30.27
N SER A 47 15.40 0.30 29.09
CA SER A 47 14.71 1.40 28.40
C SER A 47 14.89 1.26 26.89
N PRO A 48 14.01 1.86 26.06
CA PRO A 48 14.24 1.96 24.63
C PRO A 48 15.58 2.64 24.30
N SER A 49 16.22 2.19 23.23
CA SER A 49 17.38 2.87 22.63
C SER A 49 16.91 3.64 21.41
N ILE A 50 17.21 4.93 21.35
CA ILE A 50 16.85 5.80 20.22
C ILE A 50 18.08 5.98 19.35
N ARG A 51 17.93 5.79 18.04
CA ARG A 51 18.94 6.14 17.04
C ARG A 51 18.42 7.25 16.16
N ASN A 52 19.17 8.33 16.10
CA ASN A 52 18.92 9.39 15.14
C ASN A 52 19.32 8.90 13.75
N CYS A 53 18.47 9.19 12.78
CA CYS A 53 18.83 9.05 11.39
C CYS A 53 19.23 10.42 10.83
N PRO A 54 20.37 10.51 10.12
CA PRO A 54 20.71 11.72 9.39
C PRO A 54 19.58 12.14 8.45
N GLU A 55 19.32 13.44 8.37
CA GLU A 55 18.25 13.99 7.54
C GLU A 55 18.37 13.54 6.08
N GLY A 56 17.22 13.16 5.49
CA GLY A 56 17.16 12.70 4.09
C GLY A 56 17.81 11.35 3.81
N LYS A 57 18.37 10.66 4.81
CA LYS A 57 18.97 9.32 4.63
C LYS A 57 18.04 8.17 4.96
N CYS A 58 17.04 8.43 5.80
CA CYS A 58 16.06 7.42 6.19
C CYS A 58 14.73 7.66 5.52
N SER A 59 14.39 6.75 4.61
CA SER A 59 13.10 6.77 3.94
C SER A 59 12.53 5.40 3.69
N TYR A 60 11.20 5.35 3.63
CA TYR A 60 10.43 4.28 3.04
C TYR A 60 9.84 4.75 1.73
N HIS A 61 10.04 3.96 0.67
CA HIS A 61 9.29 4.07 -0.56
C HIS A 61 8.15 3.05 -0.54
N VAL A 62 6.93 3.54 -0.42
CA VAL A 62 5.72 2.73 -0.30
C VAL A 62 5.00 2.74 -1.63
N ALA A 63 4.71 1.57 -2.19
CA ALA A 63 3.90 1.43 -3.39
C ALA A 63 2.73 0.48 -3.11
N VAL A 64 1.51 0.96 -3.36
CA VAL A 64 0.24 0.23 -3.14
C VAL A 64 -0.43 0.00 -4.48
N SER A 65 -0.81 -1.25 -4.75
CA SER A 65 -1.50 -1.66 -5.97
C SER A 65 -2.65 -2.58 -5.61
N GLY A 66 -3.85 -2.03 -5.43
CA GLY A 66 -5.03 -2.78 -4.99
C GLY A 66 -4.86 -3.34 -3.58
N SER A 67 -4.92 -4.67 -3.44
CA SER A 67 -4.84 -5.39 -2.15
C SER A 67 -3.42 -5.72 -1.70
N VAL A 68 -2.40 -5.39 -2.51
CA VAL A 68 -0.99 -5.67 -2.23
C VAL A 68 -0.16 -4.40 -2.22
N ALA A 69 0.89 -4.40 -1.40
CA ALA A 69 1.85 -3.31 -1.34
C ALA A 69 3.29 -3.80 -1.22
N SER A 70 4.21 -2.85 -1.39
CA SER A 70 5.63 -3.00 -1.13
C SER A 70 6.20 -1.81 -0.38
N ILE A 71 7.22 -2.06 0.44
CA ILE A 71 8.00 -1.04 1.14
C ILE A 71 9.47 -1.25 0.79
N ASN A 72 10.15 -0.24 0.27
CA ASN A 72 11.56 -0.32 -0.16
C ASN A 72 11.83 -1.54 -1.07
N LYS A 73 10.92 -1.79 -2.02
CA LYS A 73 10.94 -2.95 -2.95
C LYS A 73 10.72 -4.32 -2.30
N VAL A 74 10.49 -4.39 -0.98
CA VAL A 74 10.06 -5.62 -0.31
C VAL A 74 8.55 -5.77 -0.49
N ALA A 75 8.14 -6.78 -1.25
CA ALA A 75 6.73 -7.06 -1.54
C ALA A 75 6.07 -8.00 -0.52
N GLY A 76 4.77 -8.23 -0.71
CA GLY A 76 3.97 -9.18 0.07
C GLY A 76 3.32 -8.55 1.31
N PHE A 77 3.14 -7.23 1.31
CA PHE A 77 2.32 -6.56 2.32
C PHE A 77 0.84 -6.65 1.94
N THR A 78 0.02 -7.10 2.88
CA THR A 78 -1.44 -7.00 2.80
C THR A 78 -1.86 -5.57 3.09
N VAL A 79 -2.84 -5.06 2.33
CA VAL A 79 -3.34 -3.69 2.44
C VAL A 79 -4.70 -3.69 3.14
N GLU A 80 -4.80 -2.94 4.23
CA GLU A 80 -6.05 -2.54 4.88
C GLU A 80 -6.16 -1.03 4.74
N GLN A 81 -7.23 -0.50 4.16
CA GLN A 81 -7.39 0.95 4.02
C GLN A 81 -8.83 1.41 4.17
N ASN A 82 -8.98 2.62 4.70
CA ASN A 82 -10.22 3.39 4.74
C ASN A 82 -9.92 4.86 4.36
N ASP A 83 -10.89 5.75 4.56
CA ASP A 83 -10.76 7.17 4.17
C ASP A 83 -9.67 7.91 4.96
N THR A 84 -9.37 7.47 6.17
CA THR A 84 -8.45 8.15 7.09
C THR A 84 -7.08 7.47 7.21
N MET A 85 -6.99 6.19 6.84
CA MET A 85 -5.85 5.37 7.20
C MET A 85 -5.51 4.35 6.10
N LEU A 86 -4.22 4.13 5.91
CA LEU A 86 -3.64 3.03 5.14
C LEU A 86 -2.74 2.21 6.08
N LYS A 87 -3.02 0.92 6.21
CA LYS A 87 -2.24 -0.02 7.01
C LYS A 87 -1.73 -1.16 6.13
N LEU A 88 -0.43 -1.37 6.19
CA LEU A 88 0.28 -2.42 5.48
C LEU A 88 0.83 -3.41 6.50
N SER A 89 0.53 -4.69 6.31
CA SER A 89 0.99 -5.74 7.23
C SER A 89 1.72 -6.84 6.46
N ARG A 90 2.86 -7.29 6.98
CA ARG A 90 3.62 -8.42 6.42
C ARG A 90 4.21 -9.26 7.54
N THR A 91 4.15 -10.57 7.35
CA THR A 91 4.79 -11.55 8.23
C THR A 91 5.67 -12.45 7.36
N ALA A 92 6.95 -12.59 7.70
CA ALA A 92 7.92 -13.39 6.94
C ALA A 92 8.84 -14.16 7.87
N LYS A 93 9.38 -15.28 7.40
CA LYS A 93 10.34 -16.06 8.19
C LYS A 93 11.68 -15.31 8.28
N ASP A 94 12.23 -15.22 9.48
CA ASP A 94 13.59 -14.72 9.72
C ASP A 94 14.60 -15.80 9.27
N PRO A 95 15.43 -15.53 8.24
CA PRO A 95 16.40 -16.49 7.73
C PRO A 95 17.58 -16.74 8.67
N VAL A 96 17.84 -15.85 9.63
CA VAL A 96 18.99 -15.93 10.55
C VAL A 96 18.59 -16.63 11.85
N MET A 97 17.51 -16.18 12.49
CA MET A 97 17.12 -16.67 13.82
C MET A 97 16.05 -17.77 13.77
N GLY A 98 15.49 -18.07 12.59
CA GLY A 98 14.51 -19.16 12.39
C GLY A 98 13.09 -18.88 12.90
N GLY A 99 12.81 -17.66 13.35
CA GLY A 99 11.49 -17.20 13.81
C GLY A 99 10.70 -16.44 12.73
N MET A 100 9.76 -15.58 13.16
CA MET A 100 8.98 -14.73 12.27
C MET A 100 9.29 -13.26 12.51
N ASP A 101 9.56 -12.55 11.41
CA ASP A 101 9.56 -11.10 11.34
C ASP A 101 8.15 -10.62 11.01
N THR A 102 7.64 -9.67 11.78
CA THR A 102 6.41 -8.95 11.46
C THR A 102 6.72 -7.50 11.15
N THR A 103 5.96 -6.89 10.26
CA THR A 103 6.03 -5.47 9.97
C THR A 103 4.62 -4.95 9.79
N VAL A 104 4.30 -3.91 10.55
CA VAL A 104 3.07 -3.11 10.41
C VAL A 104 3.50 -1.69 10.07
N PHE A 105 2.94 -1.14 9.00
CA PHE A 105 3.14 0.24 8.61
C PHE A 105 1.78 0.90 8.53
N THR A 106 1.59 2.00 9.24
CA THR A 106 0.33 2.74 9.30
C THR A 106 0.59 4.18 8.85
N LEU A 107 -0.17 4.63 7.88
CA LEU A 107 -0.19 6.01 7.36
C LEU A 107 -1.55 6.62 7.65
N ASN A 108 -1.55 7.79 8.31
CA ASN A 108 -2.70 8.66 8.38
C ASN A 108 -2.80 9.45 7.07
N LYS A 109 -3.91 9.31 6.35
CA LYS A 109 -4.11 9.96 5.05
C LYS A 109 -4.39 11.46 5.17
N GLY A 110 -4.85 11.94 6.33
CA GLY A 110 -5.23 13.33 6.54
C GLY A 110 -4.04 14.27 6.70
N ASP A 111 -3.01 13.84 7.43
CA ASP A 111 -1.78 14.64 7.67
C ASP A 111 -0.52 13.99 7.11
N LEU A 112 -0.63 12.80 6.49
CA LEU A 112 0.47 12.00 5.96
C LEU A 112 1.52 11.59 7.01
N SER A 113 1.16 11.62 8.29
CA SER A 113 1.99 11.05 9.35
C SER A 113 2.00 9.52 9.27
N PHE A 114 3.13 8.89 9.58
CA PHE A 114 3.22 7.44 9.60
C PHE A 114 3.91 6.90 10.86
N GLU A 115 3.58 5.65 11.17
CA GLU A 115 4.30 4.79 12.11
C GLU A 115 4.60 3.46 11.44
N SER A 116 5.83 2.97 11.56
CA SER A 116 6.20 1.60 11.19
C SER A 116 6.76 0.86 12.39
N VAL A 117 6.19 -0.30 12.66
CA VAL A 117 6.62 -1.22 13.73
C VAL A 117 7.07 -2.52 13.08
N LYS A 118 8.36 -2.84 13.24
CA LYS A 118 8.94 -4.12 12.86
C LYS A 118 9.26 -4.91 14.12
N THR A 119 8.81 -6.17 14.20
CA THR A 119 9.24 -7.09 15.25
C THR A 119 10.07 -8.22 14.66
N THR A 120 11.19 -8.56 15.29
CA THR A 120 12.07 -9.66 14.92
C THR A 120 12.27 -10.58 16.12
N THR A 121 12.34 -11.89 15.88
CA THR A 121 12.54 -12.89 16.95
C THR A 121 13.93 -12.72 17.60
N PRO A 122 14.06 -12.76 18.95
CA PRO A 122 13.07 -13.15 19.97
C PRO A 122 12.36 -11.96 20.64
N SER A 123 11.72 -11.08 19.85
CA SER A 123 10.92 -9.91 20.28
C SER A 123 11.68 -8.58 20.35
N VAL A 124 12.66 -8.37 19.48
CA VAL A 124 13.20 -7.03 19.22
C VAL A 124 12.19 -6.24 18.42
N VAL A 125 11.80 -5.06 18.89
CA VAL A 125 10.88 -4.16 18.20
C VAL A 125 11.62 -2.91 17.73
N LEU A 126 11.44 -2.56 16.47
CA LEU A 126 11.90 -1.33 15.84
C LEU A 126 10.68 -0.49 15.48
N THR A 127 10.59 0.70 16.04
CA THR A 127 9.54 1.67 15.72
C THR A 127 10.15 2.89 15.04
N THR A 128 9.59 3.30 13.90
CA THR A 128 9.92 4.54 13.22
C THR A 128 8.66 5.35 13.00
N THR A 129 8.76 6.67 13.19
CA THR A 129 7.66 7.60 12.98
C THR A 129 8.14 8.77 12.14
N GLY A 130 7.28 9.31 11.30
CA GLY A 130 7.67 10.44 10.47
C GLY A 130 6.55 10.92 9.56
N GLN A 131 6.93 11.47 8.43
CA GLN A 131 6.03 12.13 7.49
C GLN A 131 6.21 11.59 6.08
N CYS A 132 5.11 11.45 5.36
CA CYS A 132 5.08 11.01 3.98
C CYS A 132 4.71 12.15 3.02
N THR A 133 5.12 11.99 1.77
CA THR A 133 4.63 12.76 0.63
C THR A 133 4.08 11.79 -0.40
N ALA A 134 2.92 12.08 -0.97
CA ALA A 134 2.43 11.35 -2.15
C ALA A 134 3.32 11.65 -3.36
N LEU A 135 3.55 10.65 -4.21
CA LEU A 135 4.35 10.74 -5.44
C LEU A 135 3.47 10.67 -6.69
#